data_AF-A0A917WTJ9-F1
#
_entry.id   AF-A0A917WTJ9-F1
#
_cell.length_a   1.000
_cell.length_b   1.000
_cell.length_c   1.000
_cell.angle_alpha   90.00
_cell.angle_beta   90.00
_cell.angle_gamma   90.00
#
_symmetry.space_group_name_H-M   'P 1'
#
loop_
_entity.id
_entity.type
_entity.pdbx_description
1 polymer ?
#
loop_
_entity_poly.entity_id
_entity_poly.type
_entity_poly.pdbx_seq_one_letter_code
_entity_poly.pdbx_strand_id
1 'polypeptide(L)' 'MPNKTLYIPDRDVPLWEAAQRVADRQKVSLYRVVSDALENHLPTAVSEPGPRDRWRHIAADQNAA' A
#
# COMPACT_ATOMS: atom_id res chain seq x y z
N MET A 1 -1.81 -9.98 -1.75
CA MET A 1 -2.35 -8.63 -1.42
C MET A 1 -3.48 -8.33 -2.39
N PRO A 2 -4.60 -7.73 -1.96
CA PRO A 2 -5.67 -7.36 -2.89
C PRO A 2 -5.16 -6.34 -3.91
N ASN A 3 -5.46 -6.56 -5.19
CA ASN A 3 -5.11 -5.63 -6.26
C ASN A 3 -5.90 -4.33 -6.05
N LYS A 4 -5.20 -3.24 -5.70
CA LYS A 4 -5.80 -1.91 -5.61
C LYS A 4 -5.51 -1.16 -6.91
N THR A 5 -6.55 -0.59 -7.50
CA THR A 5 -6.43 0.28 -8.67
C THR A 5 -6.08 1.70 -8.22
N LEU A 6 -5.02 2.28 -8.78
CA LEU A 6 -4.67 3.68 -8.60
C LEU A 6 -5.37 4.52 -9.66
N TYR A 7 -6.06 5.56 -9.21
CA TYR A 7 -6.60 6.59 -10.09
C TYR A 7 -5.60 7.74 -10.19
N ILE A 8 -5.17 8.05 -11.42
CA ILE A 8 -4.29 9.18 -11.73
C ILE A 8 -5.17 10.30 -12.32
N PRO A 9 -5.24 11.49 -11.72
CA PRO A 9 -5.95 12.61 -12.31
C PRO A 9 -5.16 13.17 -13.52
N ASP A 10 -5.84 13.79 -14.49
CA ASP A 10 -5.22 14.22 -15.76
C ASP A 10 -4.01 15.15 -15.58
N ARG A 11 -4.02 15.99 -14.54
CA ARG A 11 -2.89 16.87 -14.21
C ARG A 11 -1.59 16.13 -13.89
N ASP A 12 -1.69 14.87 -13.46
CA ASP A 12 -0.57 14.04 -13.03
C ASP A 12 -0.16 13.03 -14.13
N VAL A 13 -0.76 13.09 -15.32
CA VAL A 13 -0.36 12.29 -16.49
C VAL A 13 1.13 12.45 -16.84
N PRO A 14 1.73 13.67 -16.81
CA PRO A 14 3.16 13.81 -17.07
C PRO A 14 4.04 13.07 -16.05
N LEU A 15 3.60 12.99 -14.79
CA LEU A 15 4.28 12.23 -13.75
C LEU A 15 4.19 10.73 -14.02
N TRP A 16 3.01 10.25 -14.45
CA TRP A 16 2.82 8.86 -14.86
C TRP A 16 3.69 8.46 -16.05
N GLU A 17 3.80 9.32 -17.06
CA GLU A 17 4.70 9.10 -18.21
C GLU A 17 6.18 9.12 -17.81
N ALA A 18 6.56 9.96 -16.83
CA ALA A 18 7.91 9.93 -16.28
C ALA A 18 8.20 8.60 -15.58
N ALA A 19 7.25 8.08 -14.80
CA ALA A 19 7.38 6.76 -14.18
C ALA A 19 7.48 5.63 -15.23
N GLN A 20 6.71 5.70 -16.32
CA GLN A 20 6.81 4.75 -17.43
C GLN A 20 8.21 4.76 -18.06
N ARG A 21 8.79 5.93 -18.32
CA ARG A 21 10.16 6.06 -18.86
C ARG A 21 11.21 5.45 -17.93
N VAL A 22 11.00 5.54 -16.62
CA VAL A 22 11.88 4.89 -15.63
C VAL A 22 11.75 3.37 -15.71
N ALA A 23 10.52 2.86 -15.78
CA ALA A 23 10.24 1.43 -15.91
C ALA A 23 10.91 0.84 -17.16
N ASP A 24 10.78 1.53 -18.31
CA ASP A 24 11.38 1.13 -19.58
C ASP A 24 12.90 1.08 -19.50
N ARG A 25 13.52 2.12 -18.91
CA ARG A 25 14.98 2.21 -18.73
C ARG A 25 15.51 1.08 -17.85
N GLN A 26 14.78 0.73 -16.79
CA GLN A 26 15.18 -0.28 -15.83
C GLN A 26 14.76 -1.71 -16.25
N LYS A 27 13.99 -1.85 -17.35
CA LYS A 27 13.40 -3.12 -17.80
C LYS A 27 12.56 -3.80 -16.73
N VAL A 28 11.80 -3.02 -15.96
CA VAL A 28 10.86 -3.50 -14.94
C VAL A 28 9.44 -3.05 -15.28
N SER A 29 8.44 -3.61 -14.60
CA SER A 29 7.07 -3.15 -14.79
C SER A 29 6.85 -1.78 -14.14
N LEU A 30 5.96 -0.96 -14.72
CA LEU A 30 5.53 0.30 -14.12
C LEU A 30 4.96 0.10 -12.71
N TYR A 31 4.23 -1.00 -12.51
CA TYR A 31 3.75 -1.41 -11.20
C TYR A 31 4.88 -1.48 -10.17
N ARG A 32 6.01 -2.12 -10.51
CA ARG A 32 7.16 -2.24 -9.60
C ARG A 32 7.71 -0.88 -9.19
N VAL A 33 7.91 0.02 -10.17
CA VAL A 33 8.42 1.38 -9.91
C VAL A 33 7.48 2.14 -8.98
N VAL A 34 6.17 2.08 -9.23
CA VAL A 34 5.16 2.78 -8.43
C VAL A 34 5.06 2.17 -7.03
N SER A 35 5.05 0.84 -6.91
CA SER A 35 5.04 0.16 -5.61
C SER A 35 6.25 0.52 -4.76
N ASP A 36 7.45 0.45 -5.34
CA ASP A 36 8.69 0.78 -4.62
C ASP A 36 8.68 2.26 -4.17
N ALA A 37 8.19 3.17 -5.01
CA ALA A 37 8.04 4.58 -4.63
C ALA A 37 7.02 4.78 -3.50
N LEU A 38 5.87 4.12 -3.57
CA LEU A 38 4.83 4.19 -2.55
C LEU A 38 5.32 3.60 -1.22
N GLU A 39 6.04 2.49 -1.23
CA GLU A 39 6.61 1.88 -0.01
C GLU A 39 7.63 2.79 0.67
N ASN A 40 8.42 3.55 -0.11
CA ASN A 40 9.42 4.47 0.43
C ASN A 40 8.83 5.79 0.93
N HIS A 41 7.70 6.23 0.39
CA HIS A 41 7.14 7.57 0.67
C HIS A 41 5.84 7.56 1.47
N LEU A 42 5.08 6.47 1.46
CA LEU A 42 3.99 6.31 2.41
C LEU A 42 4.62 6.00 3.77
N PRO A 43 4.26 6.74 4.83
CA PRO A 43 4.62 6.31 6.16
C PRO A 43 4.12 4.88 6.31
N THR A 44 4.99 3.98 6.77
CA THR A 44 4.60 2.68 7.27
C THR A 44 3.69 3.00 8.46
N ALA A 45 2.40 3.21 8.18
CA ALA A 45 1.39 3.23 9.21
C ALA A 45 1.52 1.84 9.80
N VAL A 46 2.20 1.74 10.94
CA VAL A 46 2.01 0.65 11.89
C VAL A 46 0.51 0.53 11.94
N SER A 47 -0.03 -0.58 11.40
CA SER A 47 -1.43 -0.88 11.50
C SER A 47 -1.74 -0.86 12.98
N GLU A 48 -2.21 0.28 13.51
CA GLU A 48 -2.83 0.28 14.81
C GLU A 48 -3.92 -0.78 14.70
N PRO A 49 -3.91 -1.81 15.56
CA PRO A 49 -4.92 -2.85 15.50
C PRO A 49 -6.27 -2.14 15.55
N GLY A 50 -7.00 -2.21 14.43
CA GLY A 50 -8.31 -1.61 14.33
C GLY A 50 -9.16 -2.15 15.49
N PRO A 51 -10.19 -1.42 15.93
CA PRO A 51 -10.98 -1.77 17.11
C PRO A 51 -11.59 -3.19 17.07
N ARG A 52 -11.55 -3.89 15.94
CA ARG A 52 -11.92 -5.31 15.78
C ARG A 52 -10.93 -6.31 16.42
N ASP A 53 -9.64 -6.00 16.48
CA ASP A 53 -8.63 -6.87 17.11
C ASP A 53 -8.66 -6.78 18.65
N ARG A 54 -9.16 -5.67 19.20
CA ARG A 54 -9.30 -5.48 20.64
C ARG A 54 -10.31 -6.47 21.25
N TRP A 55 -11.30 -6.95 20.49
CA TRP A 55 -12.31 -7.88 20.99
C TRP A 55 -11.86 -9.36 21.00
N ARG A 56 -10.83 -9.74 20.23
CA ARG A 56 -10.33 -11.13 20.25
C ARG A 56 -9.54 -11.45 21.51
N HIS A 57 -8.87 -10.45 22.11
CA HIS A 57 -8.16 -10.63 23.37
C HIS A 57 -9.09 -10.66 24.59
N ILE A 58 -10.24 -9.99 24.54
CA ILE A 58 -11.21 -10.00 25.65
C ILE A 58 -12.01 -11.31 25.69
N ALA A 59 -12.22 -11.96 24.52
CA ALA A 59 -12.91 -13.24 24.45
C ALA A 59 -12.05 -14.44 24.94
N ALA A 60 -10.71 -14.31 24.92
CA ALA A 60 -9.80 -15.37 25.36
C ALA A 60 -9.61 -15.43 26.88
N ASP A 61 -9.91 -14.35 27.60
CA ASP A 61 -9.75 -14.27 29.07
C ASP A 61 -10.99 -14.81 29.83
N GLN A 62 -12.15 -14.92 29.16
CA GLN A 62 -13.41 -15.32 29.80
C GLN A 62 -13.64 -16.84 29.89
N ASN A 63 -12.65 -17.68 29.55
CA ASN A 63 -12.79 -19.15 29.61
C ASN A 63 -11.84 -19.83 30.59
N ALA A 64 -11.32 -19.08 31.57
CA ALA A 64 -10.57 -19.61 32.69
C ALA A 64 -11.26 -19.23 34.01
N ALA A 65 -12.45 -19.80 34.23
CA ALA A 65 -13.12 -19.86 35.54
C ALA A 65 -13.65 -21.27 35.75
#